data_AF-A0A2B4S370-F1
#
_entry.id   AF-A0A2B4S370-F1
#
_cell.length_a   1.000
_cell.length_b   1.000
_cell.length_c   1.000
_cell.angle_alpha   90.00
_cell.angle_beta   90.00
_cell.angle_gamma   90.00
#
_symmetry.space_group_name_H-M   'P 1'
#
loop_
_entity.id
_entity.type
_entity.pdbx_description
1 polymer ?
#
loop_
_entity_poly.entity_id
_entity_poly.type
_entity_poly.pdbx_seq_one_letter_code
_entity_poly.pdbx_strand_id
1 'polypeptide(L)'
;MSVFRKFKLPQQIRRGSPGSEIAEEIPRFKCSELPGLRFRSTGIFVFVVRKRRPGLRRALKVSSETHVPLMAHHTFSTINTQRKGKDISCPGSLCAGDIYTHCFHGWPSTIIGPNEHIYSDVLEARQRGVLFDVGHGAGSFSWTVAEICAKKGFWPDIISSDLHVESVEGPAYDLLTVMTKMLHVGMPLNDVLKAVTMTPAIAIGRNNMIGSLDVDRAADITVLRLEDVDMDLEDCNAQIRKVKRRFVPVAVWKDGVSFEISIPWPFPNKDRLQELASLNDALLIKDEF
;
A
#
# COMPACT_ATOMS: atom_id res chain seq x y z
N MET A 1 -5.43 -18.11 -48.70
CA MET A 1 -5.85 -16.75 -49.12
C MET A 1 -5.55 -15.80 -47.98
N SER A 2 -4.38 -15.16 -47.92
CA SER A 2 -4.12 -13.78 -48.39
C SER A 2 -5.25 -12.82 -47.97
N VAL A 3 -5.04 -11.75 -47.21
CA VAL A 3 -4.26 -10.58 -47.63
C VAL A 3 -3.72 -9.79 -46.43
N PHE A 4 -2.41 -9.52 -46.45
CA PHE A 4 -1.73 -8.45 -45.72
C PHE A 4 -2.10 -7.07 -46.31
N ARG A 5 -2.37 -6.06 -45.47
CA ARG A 5 -2.22 -4.65 -45.87
C ARG A 5 -1.32 -3.91 -44.89
N LYS A 6 -0.13 -3.56 -45.40
CA LYS A 6 0.80 -2.57 -44.85
C LYS A 6 0.16 -1.17 -44.95
N PHE A 7 0.21 -0.39 -43.88
CA PHE A 7 0.07 1.06 -43.96
C PHE A 7 1.42 1.72 -43.73
N LYS A 8 1.83 2.55 -44.71
CA LYS A 8 2.97 3.46 -44.70
C LYS A 8 2.58 4.70 -43.88
N LEU A 9 3.41 5.10 -42.92
CA LEU A 9 3.36 6.43 -42.29
C LEU A 9 4.06 7.45 -43.20
N PRO A 10 3.50 8.66 -43.40
CA PRO A 10 4.26 9.78 -43.94
C PRO A 10 5.03 10.51 -42.83
N GLN A 11 6.28 10.85 -43.12
CA GLN A 11 7.09 11.79 -42.35
C GLN A 11 6.56 13.22 -42.55
N GLN A 12 6.35 13.95 -41.45
CA GLN A 12 6.68 15.37 -41.39
C GLN A 12 6.97 15.80 -39.95
N ILE A 13 8.15 16.39 -39.77
CA ILE A 13 8.70 16.96 -38.54
C ILE A 13 8.26 18.42 -38.41
N ARG A 14 7.86 18.88 -37.21
CA ARG A 14 8.22 20.19 -36.62
C ARG A 14 7.69 20.39 -35.17
N ARG A 15 8.65 20.52 -34.23
CA ARG A 15 8.79 21.37 -33.00
C ARG A 15 7.51 21.79 -32.23
N GLY A 16 7.39 21.75 -30.90
CA GLY A 16 8.25 21.40 -29.77
C GLY A 16 7.59 21.91 -28.46
N SER A 17 7.74 21.18 -27.34
CA SER A 17 7.38 21.61 -25.97
C SER A 17 8.30 20.88 -24.97
N PRO A 18 8.91 21.56 -23.98
CA PRO A 18 9.80 20.91 -23.01
C PRO A 18 8.96 20.21 -21.94
N GLY A 19 8.94 18.88 -21.96
CA GLY A 19 8.19 18.08 -20.98
C GLY A 19 8.02 16.60 -21.30
N SER A 20 8.44 16.13 -22.48
CA SER A 20 8.24 14.74 -22.93
C SER A 20 9.49 13.86 -22.91
N GLU A 21 10.65 14.35 -22.48
CA GLU A 21 11.93 13.62 -22.66
C GLU A 21 12.22 12.55 -21.59
N ILE A 22 11.45 12.45 -20.49
CA ILE A 22 11.70 11.43 -19.46
C ILE A 22 11.09 10.06 -19.84
N ALA A 23 10.20 10.00 -20.85
CA ALA A 23 9.53 8.76 -21.23
C ALA A 23 10.31 7.89 -22.24
N GLU A 24 11.37 8.41 -22.87
CA GLU A 24 12.06 7.70 -23.97
C GLU A 24 13.29 6.87 -23.54
N GLU A 25 13.80 7.01 -22.30
CA GLU A 25 15.00 6.29 -21.84
C GLU A 25 14.74 5.05 -20.97
N ILE A 26 13.49 4.69 -20.69
CA ILE A 26 13.21 3.42 -20.00
C ILE A 26 13.47 2.29 -21.02
N PRO A 27 14.38 1.33 -20.74
CA PRO A 27 14.54 0.16 -21.61
C PRO A 27 13.17 -0.47 -21.81
N ARG A 28 12.74 -0.65 -23.07
CA ARG A 28 11.45 -1.27 -23.41
C ARG A 28 11.47 -2.74 -23.00
N PHE A 29 11.29 -3.02 -21.71
CA PHE A 29 10.98 -4.36 -21.24
C PHE A 29 9.59 -4.70 -21.76
N LYS A 30 9.47 -5.72 -22.61
CA LYS A 30 8.16 -6.22 -23.03
C LYS A 30 7.44 -6.73 -21.78
N CYS A 31 6.28 -6.15 -21.47
CA CYS A 31 5.45 -6.52 -20.33
C CYS A 31 5.08 -8.03 -20.30
N SER A 32 5.20 -8.72 -21.44
CA SER A 32 5.02 -10.18 -21.59
C SER A 32 6.15 -11.03 -20.96
N GLU A 33 7.31 -10.46 -20.65
CA GLU A 33 8.47 -11.20 -20.11
C GLU A 33 8.58 -11.15 -18.57
N LEU A 34 7.73 -10.36 -17.91
CA LEU A 34 7.74 -10.14 -16.45
C LEU A 34 6.34 -10.30 -15.83
N PRO A 35 5.77 -11.51 -15.81
CA PRO A 35 4.48 -11.74 -15.17
C PRO A 35 4.52 -11.34 -13.68
N GLY A 36 3.65 -10.41 -13.28
CA GLY A 36 3.53 -9.91 -11.91
C GLY A 36 4.05 -8.49 -11.67
N LEU A 37 4.76 -7.89 -12.63
CA LEU A 37 5.18 -6.49 -12.59
C LEU A 37 4.13 -5.60 -13.27
N ARG A 38 3.60 -4.59 -12.56
CA ARG A 38 2.69 -3.57 -13.07
C ARG A 38 3.34 -2.21 -12.91
N PHE A 39 3.45 -1.46 -14.02
CA PHE A 39 3.83 -0.05 -13.97
C PHE A 39 2.59 0.80 -13.73
N ARG A 40 2.63 1.71 -12.77
CA ARG A 40 1.55 2.71 -12.55
C ARG A 40 2.02 4.08 -13.02
N SER A 41 1.08 4.91 -13.51
CA SER A 41 1.31 6.30 -13.94
C SER A 41 1.89 7.22 -12.84
N THR A 42 1.96 6.74 -11.61
CA THR A 42 2.62 7.37 -10.47
C THR A 42 4.13 7.17 -10.45
N GLY A 43 4.72 6.49 -11.43
CA GLY A 43 6.17 6.26 -11.47
C GLY A 43 6.65 5.26 -10.42
N ILE A 44 5.85 4.22 -10.14
CA ILE A 44 6.21 3.12 -9.23
C ILE A 44 6.02 1.78 -9.96
N PHE A 45 6.99 0.87 -9.77
CA PHE A 45 6.85 -0.52 -10.15
C PHE A 45 6.14 -1.28 -9.04
N VAL A 46 4.92 -1.75 -9.29
CA VAL A 46 4.23 -2.66 -8.37
C VAL A 46 4.55 -4.08 -8.78
N PHE A 47 5.17 -4.85 -7.89
CA PHE A 47 5.40 -6.27 -8.10
C PHE A 47 4.62 -7.09 -7.08
N VAL A 48 3.77 -7.98 -7.60
CA VAL A 48 3.03 -8.91 -6.77
C VAL A 48 3.94 -10.09 -6.40
N VAL A 49 4.42 -10.13 -5.16
CA VAL A 49 5.31 -11.20 -4.64
C VAL A 49 4.49 -12.46 -4.31
N ARG A 50 3.60 -12.88 -5.20
CA ARG A 50 2.80 -14.11 -5.06
C ARG A 50 3.53 -15.36 -5.54
N LYS A 51 4.47 -15.27 -6.49
CA LYS A 51 5.12 -16.46 -7.08
C LYS A 51 6.64 -16.32 -7.32
N ARG A 52 7.37 -17.17 -6.60
CA ARG A 52 8.74 -17.68 -6.83
C ARG A 52 9.89 -16.64 -6.83
N ARG A 53 10.99 -17.02 -6.15
CA ARG A 53 12.24 -16.26 -6.01
C ARG A 53 12.78 -15.57 -7.29
N PRO A 54 12.72 -16.18 -8.50
CA PRO A 54 13.20 -15.53 -9.71
C PRO A 54 12.44 -14.25 -10.07
N GLY A 55 11.14 -14.17 -9.72
CA GLY A 55 10.32 -12.98 -9.97
C GLY A 55 10.82 -11.78 -9.18
N LEU A 56 11.02 -11.95 -7.86
CA LEU A 56 11.53 -10.87 -7.01
C LEU A 56 12.94 -10.42 -7.44
N ARG A 57 13.84 -11.35 -7.80
CA ARG A 57 15.18 -10.99 -8.31
C ARG A 57 15.13 -10.13 -9.57
N ARG A 58 14.21 -10.45 -10.49
CA ARG A 58 14.02 -9.63 -11.70
C ARG A 58 13.43 -8.26 -11.37
N ALA A 59 12.45 -8.20 -10.47
CA ALA A 59 11.87 -6.93 -10.04
C ALA A 59 12.92 -6.02 -9.36
N LEU A 60 13.75 -6.58 -8.47
CA LEU A 60 14.87 -5.87 -7.84
C LEU A 60 15.89 -5.38 -8.88
N LYS A 61 16.22 -6.22 -9.87
CA LYS A 61 17.12 -5.83 -10.96
C LYS A 61 16.55 -4.66 -11.77
N VAL A 62 15.27 -4.73 -12.16
CA VAL A 62 14.60 -3.66 -12.91
C VAL A 62 14.54 -2.37 -12.09
N SER A 63 14.15 -2.43 -10.81
CA SER A 63 14.17 -1.27 -9.90
C SER A 63 15.56 -0.63 -9.85
N SER A 64 16.61 -1.44 -9.67
CA SER A 64 17.99 -0.95 -9.64
C SER A 64 18.46 -0.33 -10.97
N GLU A 65 18.05 -0.87 -12.12
CA GLU A 65 18.47 -0.35 -13.43
C GLU A 65 17.70 0.93 -13.81
N THR A 66 16.46 1.07 -13.35
CA THR A 66 15.58 2.19 -13.71
C THR A 66 15.50 3.29 -12.66
N HIS A 67 16.00 3.04 -11.45
CA HIS A 67 15.89 3.94 -10.30
C HIS A 67 14.45 4.31 -9.93
N VAL A 68 13.51 3.42 -10.26
CA VAL A 68 12.09 3.57 -9.92
C VAL A 68 11.76 2.66 -8.74
N PRO A 69 11.16 3.19 -7.65
CA PRO A 69 10.82 2.40 -6.47
C PRO A 69 9.99 1.14 -6.78
N LEU A 70 10.33 0.04 -6.09
CA LEU A 70 9.59 -1.20 -6.13
C LEU A 70 8.59 -1.25 -4.96
N MET A 71 7.31 -1.38 -5.26
CA MET A 71 6.29 -1.78 -4.29
C MET A 71 6.09 -3.30 -4.32
N ALA A 72 6.41 -3.97 -3.21
CA ALA A 72 6.29 -5.40 -3.01
C ALA A 72 5.02 -5.76 -2.22
N HIS A 73 4.06 -6.40 -2.88
CA HIS A 73 2.91 -7.03 -2.22
C HIS A 73 3.34 -8.39 -1.66
N HIS A 74 3.40 -8.53 -0.33
CA HIS A 74 3.97 -9.72 0.34
C HIS A 74 2.98 -10.55 1.17
N THR A 75 1.69 -10.45 0.91
CA THR A 75 0.67 -11.33 1.49
C THR A 75 0.67 -12.72 0.81
N PHE A 76 0.50 -13.80 1.59
CA PHE A 76 0.51 -15.19 1.10
C PHE A 76 1.75 -15.54 0.26
N SER A 77 2.90 -14.97 0.60
CA SER A 77 4.11 -15.15 -0.19
C SER A 77 4.80 -16.49 0.11
N THR A 78 5.46 -17.04 -0.91
CA THR A 78 6.40 -18.17 -0.76
C THR A 78 7.83 -17.71 -0.47
N ILE A 79 8.07 -16.39 -0.47
CA ILE A 79 9.35 -15.80 -0.08
C ILE A 79 9.29 -15.50 1.40
N ASN A 80 10.28 -15.96 2.17
CA ASN A 80 10.30 -15.77 3.62
C ASN A 80 10.55 -14.29 3.97
N THR A 81 9.97 -13.87 5.09
CA THR A 81 10.21 -12.55 5.67
C THR A 81 11.61 -12.42 6.23
N GLN A 82 12.07 -13.47 6.92
CA GLN A 82 13.42 -13.58 7.45
C GLN A 82 14.33 -14.34 6.48
N ARG A 83 15.56 -13.86 6.32
CA ARG A 83 16.55 -14.51 5.46
C ARG A 83 16.94 -15.89 6.01
N LYS A 84 16.97 -16.90 5.13
CA LYS A 84 17.52 -18.23 5.42
C LYS A 84 18.82 -18.42 4.63
N GLY A 85 19.96 -18.21 5.28
CA GLY A 85 21.29 -18.32 4.65
C GLY A 85 21.52 -17.22 3.59
N LYS A 86 21.97 -17.61 2.40
CA LYS A 86 22.21 -16.68 1.26
C LYS A 86 20.98 -16.46 0.37
N ASP A 87 19.81 -16.93 0.80
CA ASP A 87 18.58 -16.77 0.02
C ASP A 87 18.06 -15.32 0.08
N ILE A 88 17.16 -14.96 -0.83
CA ILE A 88 16.47 -13.67 -0.79
C ILE A 88 15.31 -13.73 0.23
N SER A 89 15.12 -12.63 0.93
CA SER A 89 13.96 -12.37 1.81
C SER A 89 13.23 -11.09 1.37
N CYS A 90 11.99 -10.94 1.78
CA CYS A 90 11.21 -9.72 1.59
C CYS A 90 10.57 -9.36 2.94
N PRO A 91 10.93 -8.23 3.57
CA PRO A 91 11.55 -7.05 2.97
C PRO A 91 13.09 -7.05 2.94
N GLY A 92 13.78 -8.08 3.47
CA GLY A 92 15.23 -8.03 3.67
C GLY A 92 16.11 -7.83 2.42
N SER A 93 15.58 -8.03 1.21
CA SER A 93 16.28 -7.75 -0.07
C SER A 93 15.84 -6.47 -0.76
N LEU A 94 14.85 -5.74 -0.21
CA LEU A 94 14.41 -4.45 -0.73
C LEU A 94 15.44 -3.35 -0.42
N CYS A 95 15.48 -2.34 -1.29
CA CYS A 95 16.39 -1.20 -1.23
C CYS A 95 15.71 0.03 -0.62
N ALA A 96 16.51 1.04 -0.28
CA ALA A 96 15.98 2.32 0.19
C ALA A 96 15.01 2.92 -0.84
N GLY A 97 13.85 3.40 -0.39
CA GLY A 97 12.79 3.92 -1.24
C GLY A 97 11.79 2.88 -1.74
N ASP A 98 12.13 1.58 -1.72
CA ASP A 98 11.15 0.53 -2.01
C ASP A 98 10.04 0.51 -0.93
N ILE A 99 8.86 0.02 -1.32
CA ILE A 99 7.67 -0.02 -0.48
C ILE A 99 7.28 -1.48 -0.22
N TYR A 100 7.18 -1.88 1.03
CA TYR A 100 6.60 -3.15 1.45
C TYR A 100 5.14 -2.90 1.84
N THR A 101 4.19 -3.34 1.02
CA THR A 101 2.75 -3.19 1.32
C THR A 101 2.19 -4.44 1.99
N HIS A 102 1.05 -4.28 2.66
CA HIS A 102 0.40 -5.29 3.48
C HIS A 102 1.18 -5.61 4.77
N CYS A 103 1.74 -4.59 5.42
CA CYS A 103 2.64 -4.82 6.56
C CYS A 103 1.98 -5.43 7.80
N PHE A 104 0.65 -5.37 7.93
CA PHE A 104 -0.08 -5.82 9.12
C PHE A 104 -1.01 -7.01 8.89
N HIS A 105 -0.59 -7.99 8.11
CA HIS A 105 -1.34 -9.25 7.95
C HIS A 105 -0.83 -10.37 8.88
N GLY A 106 -1.70 -11.31 9.25
CA GLY A 106 -1.38 -12.45 10.13
C GLY A 106 -0.97 -13.77 9.42
N TRP A 107 -0.85 -13.78 8.09
CA TRP A 107 -0.51 -14.98 7.30
C TRP A 107 0.93 -15.47 7.50
N PRO A 108 1.31 -16.69 7.03
CA PRO A 108 2.65 -17.25 7.24
C PRO A 108 3.85 -16.39 6.78
N SER A 109 3.65 -15.44 5.87
CA SER A 109 4.65 -14.46 5.44
C SER A 109 4.65 -13.15 6.26
N THR A 110 4.02 -13.15 7.44
CA THR A 110 3.90 -11.96 8.31
C THR A 110 5.27 -11.43 8.75
N ILE A 111 5.28 -10.19 9.24
CA ILE A 111 6.44 -9.54 9.87
C ILE A 111 6.67 -9.97 11.32
N ILE A 112 5.72 -10.70 11.91
CA ILE A 112 5.77 -11.16 13.29
C ILE A 112 6.35 -12.58 13.36
N GLY A 113 7.40 -12.73 14.18
CA GLY A 113 8.01 -14.01 14.52
C GLY A 113 7.45 -14.61 15.82
N PRO A 114 7.97 -15.78 16.23
CA PRO A 114 7.61 -16.43 17.49
C PRO A 114 7.73 -15.49 18.71
N ASN A 115 6.88 -15.63 19.72
CA ASN A 115 6.86 -14.73 20.89
C ASN A 115 6.63 -13.25 20.52
N GLU A 116 5.86 -13.02 19.45
CA GLU A 116 5.45 -11.70 18.96
C GLU A 116 6.61 -10.74 18.62
N HIS A 117 7.85 -11.18 18.39
CA HIS A 117 8.90 -10.25 17.98
C HIS A 117 8.75 -9.84 16.51
N ILE A 118 9.23 -8.66 16.14
CA ILE A 118 9.33 -8.26 14.73
C ILE A 118 10.63 -8.82 14.18
N TYR A 119 10.59 -9.51 13.03
CA TYR A 119 11.79 -10.11 12.44
C TYR A 119 12.90 -9.09 12.19
N SER A 120 14.16 -9.48 12.39
CA SER A 120 15.33 -8.60 12.20
C SER A 120 15.41 -8.03 10.78
N ASP A 121 15.16 -8.85 9.74
CA ASP A 121 15.13 -8.40 8.34
C ASP A 121 14.15 -7.23 8.10
N VAL A 122 13.05 -7.17 8.86
CA VAL A 122 12.05 -6.10 8.78
C VAL A 122 12.60 -4.81 9.38
N LEU A 123 13.21 -4.91 10.56
CA LEU A 123 13.84 -3.76 11.24
C LEU A 123 15.03 -3.22 10.44
N GLU A 124 15.88 -4.11 9.92
CA GLU A 124 17.01 -3.75 9.06
C GLU A 124 16.56 -3.13 7.74
N ALA A 125 15.49 -3.63 7.13
CA ALA A 125 14.90 -3.03 5.94
C ALA A 125 14.38 -1.62 6.21
N ARG A 126 13.66 -1.42 7.31
CA ARG A 126 13.24 -0.09 7.76
C ARG A 126 14.43 0.84 7.97
N GLN A 127 15.45 0.39 8.70
CA GLN A 127 16.65 1.20 8.96
C GLN A 127 17.38 1.58 7.67
N ARG A 128 17.35 0.71 6.66
CA ARG A 128 17.89 0.95 5.32
C ARG A 128 17.06 1.96 4.51
N GLY A 129 15.82 2.26 4.91
CA GLY A 129 14.93 3.20 4.23
C GLY A 129 13.85 2.55 3.36
N VAL A 130 13.52 1.27 3.60
CA VAL A 130 12.32 0.64 3.03
C VAL A 130 11.10 1.19 3.75
N LEU A 131 10.09 1.61 3.00
CA LEU A 131 8.83 2.15 3.52
C LEU A 131 7.82 1.03 3.74
N PHE A 132 7.14 1.03 4.88
CA PHE A 132 6.08 0.07 5.19
C PHE A 132 4.71 0.69 4.96
N ASP A 133 3.90 0.04 4.14
CA ASP A 133 2.56 0.48 3.75
C ASP A 133 1.50 -0.49 4.28
N VAL A 134 0.40 0.05 4.83
CA VAL A 134 -0.71 -0.75 5.38
C VAL A 134 -1.34 -1.62 4.30
N GLY A 135 -1.74 -1.04 3.17
CA GLY A 135 -2.44 -1.75 2.10
C GLY A 135 -3.60 -2.62 2.60
N HIS A 136 -4.61 -2.04 3.24
CA HIS A 136 -5.59 -2.81 4.02
C HIS A 136 -6.28 -3.95 3.23
N GLY A 137 -6.94 -3.60 2.13
CA GLY A 137 -7.62 -4.53 1.23
C GLY A 137 -8.69 -5.38 1.91
N ALA A 138 -8.96 -6.55 1.34
CA ALA A 138 -9.88 -7.53 1.91
C ALA A 138 -9.18 -8.67 2.68
N GLY A 139 -7.85 -8.70 2.70
CA GLY A 139 -7.09 -9.83 3.25
C GLY A 139 -5.77 -9.48 3.92
N SER A 140 -5.44 -8.20 4.12
CA SER A 140 -4.07 -7.78 4.42
C SER A 140 -3.93 -6.98 5.72
N PHE A 141 -4.99 -6.83 6.50
CA PHE A 141 -4.98 -6.16 7.81
C PHE A 141 -5.57 -7.05 8.89
N SER A 142 -4.84 -7.21 9.99
CA SER A 142 -5.22 -7.90 11.20
C SER A 142 -5.09 -6.96 12.40
N TRP A 143 -6.13 -6.87 13.24
CA TRP A 143 -6.07 -6.10 14.48
C TRP A 143 -4.94 -6.59 15.38
N THR A 144 -4.87 -7.91 15.61
CA THR A 144 -3.83 -8.51 16.46
C THR A 144 -2.41 -8.10 16.02
N VAL A 145 -2.11 -8.16 14.71
CA VAL A 145 -0.78 -7.78 14.20
C VAL A 145 -0.51 -6.29 14.36
N ALA A 146 -1.50 -5.43 14.07
CA ALA A 146 -1.37 -3.99 14.23
C ALA A 146 -1.14 -3.60 15.71
N GLU A 147 -1.84 -4.24 16.64
CA GLU A 147 -1.69 -4.04 18.09
C GLU A 147 -0.32 -4.51 18.60
N ILE A 148 0.18 -5.66 18.13
CA ILE A 148 1.54 -6.14 18.45
C ILE A 148 2.60 -5.12 17.96
N CYS A 149 2.44 -4.61 16.74
CA CYS A 149 3.35 -3.62 16.17
C CYS A 149 3.30 -2.30 16.95
N ALA A 150 2.11 -1.84 17.31
CA ALA A 150 1.88 -0.64 18.12
C ALA A 150 2.58 -0.72 19.48
N LYS A 151 2.45 -1.85 20.20
CA LYS A 151 3.13 -2.10 21.48
C LYS A 151 4.66 -2.01 21.39
N LYS A 152 5.21 -2.21 20.19
CA LYS A 152 6.66 -2.16 19.91
C LYS A 152 7.09 -0.86 19.24
N GLY A 153 6.18 0.12 19.08
CA GLY A 153 6.45 1.38 18.40
C GLY A 153 6.72 1.24 16.90
N PHE A 154 6.30 0.13 16.28
CA PHE A 154 6.44 -0.07 14.84
C PHE A 154 5.19 0.42 14.13
N TRP A 155 5.21 1.66 13.65
CA TRP A 155 4.13 2.25 12.85
C TRP A 155 4.33 2.00 11.36
N PRO A 156 3.31 2.06 10.50
CA PRO A 156 3.52 2.11 9.06
C PRO A 156 4.03 3.50 8.65
N ASP A 157 4.81 3.57 7.57
CA ASP A 157 5.23 4.84 6.97
C ASP A 157 4.13 5.43 6.08
N ILE A 158 3.34 4.55 5.45
CA ILE A 158 2.22 4.91 4.56
C ILE A 158 0.96 4.18 5.02
N ILE A 159 -0.16 4.88 5.04
CA ILE A 159 -1.48 4.28 5.24
C ILE A 159 -2.19 4.28 3.89
N SER A 160 -2.51 3.10 3.37
CA SER A 160 -3.30 2.94 2.15
C SER A 160 -4.39 1.88 2.33
N SER A 161 -5.46 2.01 1.55
CA SER A 161 -6.66 1.17 1.68
C SER A 161 -6.66 -0.10 0.85
N ASP A 162 -5.83 -0.18 -0.21
CA ASP A 162 -5.94 -1.21 -1.25
C ASP A 162 -7.42 -1.44 -1.68
N LEU A 163 -8.11 -0.34 -1.99
CA LEU A 163 -9.55 -0.35 -2.22
C LEU A 163 -9.88 -1.04 -3.56
N HIS A 164 -10.83 -1.99 -3.52
CA HIS A 164 -11.35 -2.69 -4.68
C HIS A 164 -12.75 -3.25 -4.39
N VAL A 165 -13.39 -3.93 -5.35
CA VAL A 165 -14.75 -4.47 -5.21
C VAL A 165 -14.93 -5.34 -3.97
N GLU A 166 -13.92 -6.14 -3.61
CA GLU A 166 -13.96 -6.97 -2.40
C GLU A 166 -13.64 -6.21 -1.09
N SER A 167 -13.40 -4.90 -1.08
CA SER A 167 -13.06 -4.18 0.16
C SER A 167 -13.82 -2.86 0.36
N VAL A 168 -14.49 -2.35 -0.68
CA VAL A 168 -15.26 -1.10 -0.66
C VAL A 168 -16.51 -1.16 0.23
N GLU A 169 -17.10 -2.34 0.39
CA GLU A 169 -18.23 -2.55 1.30
C GLU A 169 -17.78 -3.02 2.70
N GLY A 170 -16.47 -3.00 2.95
CA GLY A 170 -15.83 -3.62 4.11
C GLY A 170 -14.91 -4.76 3.68
N PRO A 171 -13.78 -4.99 4.38
CA PRO A 171 -13.45 -4.40 5.68
C PRO A 171 -12.64 -3.08 5.60
N ALA A 172 -12.24 -2.63 4.40
CA ALA A 172 -11.44 -1.40 4.24
C ALA A 172 -12.31 -0.14 4.16
N TYR A 173 -13.43 -0.20 3.44
CA TYR A 173 -14.40 0.88 3.18
C TYR A 173 -13.84 2.07 2.41
N ASP A 174 -12.90 2.79 3.02
CA ASP A 174 -12.25 3.97 2.47
C ASP A 174 -10.93 4.25 3.22
N LEU A 175 -10.19 5.27 2.80
CA LEU A 175 -8.93 5.62 3.45
C LEU A 175 -9.13 6.15 4.89
N LEU A 176 -10.23 6.85 5.17
CA LEU A 176 -10.50 7.46 6.47
C LEU A 176 -10.81 6.40 7.53
N THR A 177 -11.43 5.30 7.12
CA THR A 177 -11.65 4.12 7.95
C THR A 177 -10.32 3.47 8.30
N VAL A 178 -9.42 3.26 7.33
CA VAL A 178 -8.08 2.70 7.62
C VAL A 178 -7.25 3.64 8.51
N MET A 179 -7.31 4.96 8.29
CA MET A 179 -6.73 5.95 9.21
C MET A 179 -7.30 5.84 10.62
N THR A 180 -8.61 5.62 10.73
CA THR A 180 -9.31 5.44 12.01
C THR A 180 -8.80 4.19 12.73
N LYS A 181 -8.58 3.07 12.01
CA LYS A 181 -7.99 1.85 12.58
C LYS A 181 -6.58 2.11 13.12
N MET A 182 -5.76 2.84 12.37
CA MET A 182 -4.41 3.19 12.81
C MET A 182 -4.40 4.12 14.03
N LEU A 183 -5.30 5.09 14.06
CA LEU A 183 -5.48 5.95 15.24
C LEU A 183 -5.96 5.15 16.46
N HIS A 184 -6.84 4.17 16.25
CA HIS A 184 -7.37 3.31 17.31
C HIS A 184 -6.29 2.46 17.98
N VAL A 185 -5.38 1.85 17.20
CA VAL A 185 -4.25 1.07 17.76
C VAL A 185 -3.17 1.95 18.41
N GLY A 186 -3.33 3.28 18.38
CA GLY A 186 -2.49 4.21 19.13
C GLY A 186 -1.46 4.98 18.29
N MET A 187 -1.52 4.93 16.96
CA MET A 187 -0.64 5.73 16.11
C MET A 187 -0.90 7.23 16.36
N PRO A 188 0.15 8.06 16.60
CA PRO A 188 -0.04 9.49 16.84
C PRO A 188 -0.77 10.17 15.68
N LEU A 189 -1.71 11.08 15.99
CA LEU A 189 -2.55 11.75 14.99
C LEU A 189 -1.73 12.42 13.87
N ASN A 190 -0.66 13.12 14.22
CA ASN A 190 0.19 13.79 13.23
C ASN A 190 0.90 12.78 12.32
N ASP A 191 1.30 11.62 12.85
CA ASP A 191 1.91 10.56 12.05
C ASP A 191 0.90 9.91 11.12
N VAL A 192 -0.36 9.72 11.57
CA VAL A 192 -1.45 9.25 10.70
C VAL A 192 -1.65 10.20 9.52
N LEU A 193 -1.72 11.51 9.77
CA LEU A 193 -1.88 12.51 8.71
C LEU A 193 -0.68 12.54 7.76
N LYS A 194 0.54 12.48 8.29
CA LYS A 194 1.78 12.41 7.50
C LYS A 194 1.80 11.16 6.60
N ALA A 195 1.35 10.01 7.11
CA ALA A 195 1.33 8.74 6.40
C ALA A 195 0.31 8.67 5.25
N VAL A 196 -0.63 9.62 5.16
CA VAL A 196 -1.58 9.75 4.04
C VAL A 196 -1.35 10.98 3.16
N THR A 197 -0.35 11.82 3.47
CA THR A 197 -0.07 13.06 2.74
C THR A 197 1.38 13.11 2.26
N MET A 198 2.29 13.53 3.14
CA MET A 198 3.68 13.84 2.81
C MET A 198 4.47 12.58 2.45
N THR A 199 4.37 11.51 3.24
CA THR A 199 5.15 10.29 2.99
C THR A 199 4.82 9.65 1.65
N PRO A 200 3.55 9.37 1.28
CA PRO A 200 3.24 8.81 -0.03
C PRO A 200 3.60 9.75 -1.18
N ALA A 201 3.49 11.08 -1.02
CA ALA A 201 3.91 12.03 -2.05
C ALA A 201 5.42 11.98 -2.31
N ILE A 202 6.24 11.85 -1.26
CA ILE A 202 7.69 11.64 -1.38
C ILE A 202 7.98 10.29 -2.04
N ALA A 203 7.30 9.22 -1.61
CA ALA A 203 7.52 7.87 -2.11
C ALA A 203 7.26 7.74 -3.62
N ILE A 204 6.33 8.54 -4.16
CA ILE A 204 6.02 8.56 -5.61
C ILE A 204 6.75 9.68 -6.37
N GLY A 205 7.67 10.42 -5.73
CA GLY A 205 8.44 11.49 -6.37
C GLY A 205 7.61 12.72 -6.77
N ARG A 206 6.51 13.01 -6.04
CA ARG A 206 5.59 14.13 -6.33
C ARG A 206 5.45 15.13 -5.17
N ASN A 207 6.38 15.11 -4.22
CA ASN A 207 6.38 16.00 -3.06
C ASN A 207 6.66 17.48 -3.39
N ASN A 208 6.98 17.81 -4.65
CA ASN A 208 7.02 19.18 -5.14
C ASN A 208 5.65 19.68 -5.63
N MET A 209 4.65 18.79 -5.79
CA MET A 209 3.33 19.13 -6.33
C MET A 209 2.21 18.89 -5.32
N ILE A 210 2.27 17.78 -4.57
CA ILE A 210 1.22 17.33 -3.64
C ILE A 210 1.81 16.91 -2.29
N GLY A 211 0.94 16.62 -1.31
CA GLY A 211 1.31 16.03 -0.02
C GLY A 211 1.68 17.04 1.08
N SER A 212 1.65 18.34 0.79
CA SER A 212 1.67 19.40 1.81
C SER A 212 0.97 20.66 1.30
N LEU A 213 0.67 21.58 2.21
CA LEU A 213 0.16 22.90 1.90
C LEU A 213 1.32 23.88 1.81
N ASP A 214 1.51 24.48 0.64
CA ASP A 214 2.53 25.50 0.38
C ASP A 214 2.10 26.34 -0.83
N VAL A 215 2.70 27.51 -0.99
CA VAL A 215 2.49 28.35 -2.17
C VAL A 215 3.00 27.58 -3.42
N ASP A 216 2.33 27.76 -4.55
CA ASP A 216 2.64 27.13 -5.84
C ASP A 216 2.50 25.59 -5.91
N ARG A 217 1.90 24.95 -4.90
CA ARG A 217 1.49 23.53 -4.95
C ARG A 217 0.05 23.35 -5.44
N ALA A 218 -0.31 22.12 -5.78
CA ALA A 218 -1.68 21.79 -6.14
C ALA A 218 -2.64 22.10 -4.98
N ALA A 219 -3.77 22.74 -5.30
CA ALA A 219 -4.83 23.05 -4.33
C ALA A 219 -5.70 21.81 -4.03
N ASP A 220 -5.03 20.75 -3.59
CA ASP A 220 -5.63 19.48 -3.15
C ASP A 220 -5.77 19.50 -1.63
N ILE A 221 -6.99 19.74 -1.14
CA ILE A 221 -7.26 20.00 0.27
C ILE A 221 -8.39 19.10 0.74
N THR A 222 -8.19 18.45 1.87
CA THR A 222 -9.24 17.70 2.57
C THR A 222 -9.35 18.24 3.99
N VAL A 223 -10.55 18.70 4.35
CA VAL A 223 -10.88 19.10 5.73
C VAL A 223 -11.54 17.92 6.42
N LEU A 224 -10.94 17.48 7.53
CA LEU A 224 -11.40 16.36 8.32
C LEU A 224 -11.86 16.80 9.70
N ARG A 225 -12.85 16.10 10.23
CA ARG A 225 -13.26 16.17 11.64
C ARG A 225 -12.89 14.87 12.32
N LEU A 226 -12.40 14.96 13.55
CA LEU A 226 -12.28 13.81 14.44
C LEU A 226 -13.50 13.78 15.34
N GLU A 227 -14.34 12.76 15.21
CA GLU A 227 -15.58 12.61 15.97
C GLU A 227 -15.44 11.53 17.03
N ASP A 228 -16.00 11.76 18.22
CA ASP A 228 -16.20 10.73 19.23
C ASP A 228 -17.36 9.82 18.81
N VAL A 229 -17.14 8.51 18.90
CA VAL A 229 -18.09 7.47 18.47
C VAL A 229 -18.08 6.30 19.44
N ASP A 230 -19.09 5.45 19.35
CA ASP A 230 -19.06 4.10 19.94
C ASP A 230 -19.51 3.13 18.87
N MET A 231 -18.56 2.65 18.08
CA MET A 231 -18.84 1.80 16.92
C MET A 231 -17.85 0.66 16.81
N ASP A 232 -18.27 -0.40 16.14
CA ASP A 232 -17.46 -1.59 15.95
C ASP A 232 -16.89 -1.57 14.52
N LEU A 233 -15.61 -1.94 14.39
CA LEU A 233 -14.93 -2.11 13.11
C LEU A 233 -14.32 -3.51 13.03
N GLU A 234 -14.59 -4.19 11.92
CA GLU A 234 -14.00 -5.47 11.55
C GLU A 234 -12.62 -5.29 10.91
N ASP A 235 -11.76 -6.30 10.98
CA ASP A 235 -10.59 -6.44 10.11
C ASP A 235 -10.81 -7.47 8.99
N CYS A 236 -9.75 -7.85 8.28
CA CYS A 236 -9.82 -8.86 7.22
C CYS A 236 -10.02 -10.30 7.72
N ASN A 237 -10.07 -10.52 9.03
CA ASN A 237 -10.18 -11.81 9.69
C ASN A 237 -11.42 -11.89 10.59
N ALA A 238 -12.39 -10.99 10.37
CA ALA A 238 -13.63 -10.85 11.13
C ALA A 238 -13.43 -10.52 12.62
N GLN A 239 -12.23 -10.12 13.04
CA GLN A 239 -11.99 -9.64 14.39
C GLN A 239 -12.62 -8.25 14.54
N ILE A 240 -13.32 -8.02 15.64
CA ILE A 240 -14.01 -6.76 15.91
C ILE A 240 -13.26 -5.98 16.99
N ARG A 241 -13.09 -4.68 16.77
CA ARG A 241 -12.66 -3.73 17.81
C ARG A 241 -13.65 -2.59 17.93
N LYS A 242 -13.92 -2.19 19.17
CA LYS A 242 -14.77 -1.05 19.51
C LYS A 242 -13.95 0.23 19.44
N VAL A 243 -14.17 1.05 18.41
CA VAL A 243 -13.47 2.31 18.22
C VAL A 243 -14.22 3.47 18.86
N LYS A 244 -13.45 4.41 19.44
CA LYS A 244 -13.98 5.56 20.18
C LYS A 244 -13.86 6.90 19.45
N ARG A 245 -13.06 6.95 18.39
CA ARG A 245 -12.89 8.12 17.54
C ARG A 245 -12.81 7.70 16.08
N ARG A 246 -13.30 8.54 15.17
CA ARG A 246 -13.17 8.32 13.72
C ARG A 246 -12.91 9.61 12.96
N PHE A 247 -12.25 9.50 11.81
CA PHE A 247 -12.14 10.58 10.85
C PHE A 247 -13.41 10.67 10.01
N VAL A 248 -13.92 11.90 9.82
CA VAL A 248 -15.05 12.20 8.96
C VAL A 248 -14.66 13.32 7.99
N PRO A 249 -14.93 13.19 6.68
CA PRO A 249 -14.68 14.25 5.72
C PRO A 249 -15.72 15.35 5.88
N VAL A 250 -15.27 16.61 5.89
CA VAL A 250 -16.12 17.81 5.96
C VAL A 250 -16.17 18.53 4.63
N ALA A 251 -15.04 18.63 3.94
CA ALA A 251 -14.96 19.20 2.60
C ALA A 251 -13.70 18.69 1.87
N VAL A 252 -13.79 18.58 0.54
CA VAL A 252 -12.69 18.11 -0.33
C VAL A 252 -12.58 19.02 -1.54
N TRP A 253 -11.34 19.40 -1.87
CA TRP A 253 -10.98 20.10 -3.09
C TRP A 253 -9.89 19.34 -3.83
N LYS A 254 -10.01 19.27 -5.16
CA LYS A 254 -8.95 18.83 -6.07
C LYS A 254 -8.68 19.97 -7.05
N ASP A 255 -7.44 20.40 -7.13
CA ASP A 255 -7.01 21.52 -8.00
C ASP A 255 -7.91 22.78 -7.79
N GLY A 256 -8.31 23.03 -6.55
CA GLY A 256 -9.16 24.17 -6.17
C GLY A 256 -10.67 23.99 -6.43
N VAL A 257 -11.09 22.88 -7.03
CA VAL A 257 -12.50 22.58 -7.29
C VAL A 257 -13.07 21.72 -6.17
N SER A 258 -14.21 22.12 -5.60
CA SER A 258 -14.89 21.37 -4.53
C SER A 258 -15.62 20.14 -5.05
N PHE A 259 -15.59 19.04 -4.29
CA PHE A 259 -16.29 17.79 -4.61
C PHE A 259 -17.28 17.40 -3.50
N GLU A 260 -18.32 16.66 -3.90
CA GLU A 260 -19.24 16.03 -2.96
C GLU A 260 -18.57 14.92 -2.17
N ILE A 261 -19.06 14.71 -0.96
CA ILE A 261 -18.56 13.70 -0.03
C ILE A 261 -19.50 12.50 -0.04
N SER A 262 -18.94 11.31 -0.28
CA SER A 262 -19.65 10.05 -0.13
C SER A 262 -19.69 9.58 1.32
N ILE A 263 -20.74 8.85 1.65
CA ILE A 263 -20.86 8.13 2.94
C ILE A 263 -20.43 6.68 2.69
N PRO A 264 -19.55 6.10 3.52
CA PRO A 264 -19.19 4.69 3.40
C PRO A 264 -20.37 3.77 3.72
N TRP A 265 -20.22 2.50 3.35
CA TRP A 265 -21.16 1.45 3.77
C TRP A 265 -21.26 1.34 5.29
N PRO A 266 -22.38 0.82 5.84
CA PRO A 266 -22.52 0.63 7.28
C PRO A 266 -21.44 -0.26 7.89
N PHE A 267 -21.07 0.08 9.12
CA PHE A 267 -20.05 -0.62 9.90
C PHE A 267 -20.68 -1.44 11.04
N PRO A 268 -20.11 -2.61 11.39
CA PRO A 268 -19.28 -3.45 10.52
C PRO A 268 -20.16 -4.09 9.44
N ASN A 269 -19.55 -4.61 8.37
CA ASN A 269 -20.28 -5.37 7.37
C ASN A 269 -20.54 -6.79 7.90
N LYS A 270 -21.66 -6.94 8.62
CA LYS A 270 -22.04 -8.19 9.28
C LYS A 270 -22.25 -9.34 8.29
N ASP A 271 -22.70 -9.05 7.08
CA ASP A 271 -22.98 -10.05 6.05
C ASP A 271 -21.70 -10.73 5.55
N ARG A 272 -20.55 -10.07 5.72
CA ARG A 272 -19.24 -10.58 5.29
C ARG A 272 -18.42 -11.22 6.40
N LEU A 273 -18.84 -11.14 7.66
CA LEU A 273 -18.03 -11.67 8.78
C LEU A 273 -17.73 -13.17 8.63
N GLN A 274 -18.70 -13.96 8.15
CA GLN A 274 -18.47 -15.40 7.91
C GLN A 274 -17.46 -15.64 6.78
N GLU A 275 -17.51 -14.83 5.72
CA GLU A 275 -16.56 -14.89 4.60
C GLU A 275 -15.15 -14.52 5.05
N LEU A 276 -15.00 -13.41 5.79
CA LEU A 276 -13.73 -12.93 6.32
C LEU A 276 -13.11 -13.93 7.30
N ALA A 277 -13.93 -14.61 8.11
CA ALA A 277 -13.48 -15.64 9.04
C ALA A 277 -13.06 -16.96 8.36
N SER A 278 -13.39 -17.17 7.08
CA SER A 278 -13.26 -18.47 6.42
C SER A 278 -11.82 -19.01 6.33
N LEU A 279 -10.82 -18.13 6.43
CA LEU A 279 -9.41 -18.48 6.34
C LEU A 279 -8.67 -18.33 7.67
N ASN A 280 -9.37 -18.12 8.79
CA ASN A 280 -8.72 -17.87 10.09
C ASN A 280 -7.86 -19.06 10.56
N ASP A 281 -8.16 -20.28 10.15
CA ASP A 281 -7.33 -21.45 10.46
C ASP A 281 -5.92 -21.37 9.85
N ALA A 282 -5.77 -20.67 8.72
CA ALA A 282 -4.50 -20.48 8.03
C ALA A 282 -3.67 -19.29 8.56
N LEU A 283 -4.20 -18.53 9.52
CA LEU A 283 -3.45 -17.47 10.18
C LEU A 283 -2.34 -18.06 11.05
N LEU A 284 -1.16 -17.46 10.93
CA LEU A 284 -0.03 -17.75 11.83
C LEU A 284 -0.18 -16.96 13.14
N ILE A 285 -0.64 -15.71 13.04
CA ILE A 285 -0.93 -14.85 14.19
C ILE A 285 -2.45 -14.78 14.35
N LYS A 286 -2.98 -15.31 15.45
CA LYS A 286 -4.41 -15.41 15.74
C LYS A 286 -4.78 -14.46 16.88
N ASP A 287 -6.03 -14.00 16.91
CA ASP A 287 -6.57 -13.40 18.13
C ASP A 287 -6.69 -14.50 19.18
N GLU A 288 -6.17 -14.25 20.37
CA GLU A 288 -6.39 -15.10 21.54
C GLU A 288 -7.59 -14.65 22.38
N PHE A 289 -8.34 -13.64 21.91
CA PHE A 289 -9.44 -12.98 22.61
C PHE A 289 -10.72 -12.89 21.77
#